data_AF-A0A0F5H0M6-F1
#
_entry.id   AF-A0A0F5H0M6-F1
#
_cell.length_a   1.000
_cell.length_b   1.000
_cell.length_c   1.000
_cell.angle_alpha   90.00
_cell.angle_beta   90.00
_cell.angle_gamma   90.00
#
_symmetry.space_group_name_H-M   'P 1'
#
loop_
_entity.id
_entity.type
_entity.pdbx_description
1 polymer ?
#
loop_
_entity_poly.entity_id
_entity_poly.type
_entity_poly.pdbx_seq_one_letter_code
_entity_poly.pdbx_strand_id
1 'polypeptide(L)'
;MNLLNNMNALNTWKFLEIEKSKNNGEFIEFINKISNNSLIYIINSIFCKDIKKYINFSLLRYKSSILEVDDIYNLFLSDLPYFLRKYLPNLRKTSFKTYLEKVVNLYTINKIKYWNAKKRNIQLVNMEIQDFHFLEDKNAHKLMNEILSDNDLENFYNSLNKNEKNFIKAIETNDKKLKYMTTQKINFYKCSFIKKVNNFFNY
;
A
#
# COMPACT_ATOMS: atom_id res chain seq x y z
N MET A 1 -34.35 -15.88 15.42
CA MET A 1 -33.44 -15.64 16.55
C MET A 1 -32.95 -16.99 17.03
N ASN A 2 -31.67 -17.30 16.83
CA ASN A 2 -31.27 -18.38 15.92
C ASN A 2 -30.67 -19.53 16.72
N LEU A 3 -30.95 -20.79 16.35
CA LEU A 3 -30.37 -22.00 16.95
C LEU A 3 -28.84 -21.92 17.10
N LEU A 4 -28.18 -21.26 16.14
CA LEU A 4 -26.73 -20.99 16.16
C LEU A 4 -26.29 -20.13 17.37
N ASN A 5 -27.06 -19.11 17.73
CA ASN A 5 -26.76 -18.25 18.88
C ASN A 5 -26.95 -19.01 20.19
N ASN A 6 -27.97 -19.86 20.28
CA ASN A 6 -28.21 -20.71 21.46
C ASN A 6 -27.10 -21.76 21.63
N MET A 7 -26.65 -22.37 20.53
CA MET A 7 -25.55 -23.34 20.55
C MET A 7 -24.23 -22.68 20.95
N ASN A 8 -23.94 -21.48 20.43
CA ASN A 8 -22.74 -20.74 20.79
C ASN A 8 -22.76 -20.27 22.25
N ALA A 9 -23.93 -19.85 22.78
CA ALA A 9 -24.09 -19.52 24.20
C ALA A 9 -23.84 -20.73 25.10
N LEU A 10 -24.39 -21.90 24.75
CA LEU A 10 -24.17 -23.16 25.47
C LEU A 10 -22.67 -23.54 25.47
N ASN A 11 -22.01 -23.46 24.32
CA ASN A 11 -20.58 -23.76 24.22
C ASN A 11 -19.72 -22.78 25.03
N THR A 12 -20.13 -21.50 25.09
CA THR A 12 -19.45 -20.49 25.92
C THR A 12 -19.58 -20.81 27.41
N TRP A 13 -20.77 -21.21 27.86
CA TRP A 13 -20.97 -21.64 29.25
C TRP A 13 -20.14 -22.88 29.59
N LYS A 14 -20.14 -23.88 28.71
CA LYS A 14 -19.34 -25.11 28.87
C LYS A 14 -17.84 -24.82 28.92
N PHE A 15 -17.35 -23.89 28.10
CA PHE A 15 -15.94 -23.46 28.15
C PHE A 15 -15.56 -22.92 29.54
N LEU A 16 -16.40 -22.04 30.09
CA LEU A 16 -16.17 -21.45 31.42
C LEU A 16 -16.23 -22.49 32.55
N GLU A 17 -17.11 -23.47 32.42
CA GLU A 17 -17.22 -24.58 33.37
C GLU A 17 -15.93 -25.43 33.38
N ILE A 18 -15.42 -25.80 32.21
CA ILE A 18 -14.18 -26.57 32.07
C ILE A 18 -12.97 -25.78 32.58
N GLU A 19 -12.90 -24.47 32.29
CA GLU A 19 -11.83 -23.62 32.81
C GLU A 19 -11.86 -23.60 34.35
N LYS A 20 -13.05 -23.53 34.96
CA LYS A 20 -13.24 -23.58 36.42
C LYS A 20 -12.91 -24.95 37.01
N SER A 21 -13.26 -26.04 36.33
CA SER A 21 -12.97 -27.41 36.78
C SER A 21 -11.46 -27.71 36.77
N LYS A 22 -10.67 -26.92 36.02
CA LYS A 22 -9.22 -27.09 35.83
C LYS A 22 -8.86 -28.48 35.31
N ASN A 23 -9.77 -29.10 34.56
CA ASN A 23 -9.54 -30.40 33.93
C ASN A 23 -8.92 -30.22 32.54
N ASN A 24 -7.61 -30.50 32.45
CA ASN A 24 -6.85 -30.38 31.19
C ASN A 24 -7.39 -31.31 30.10
N GLY A 25 -7.83 -32.53 30.45
CA GLY A 25 -8.31 -33.53 29.48
C GLY A 25 -9.60 -33.07 28.82
N GLU A 26 -10.58 -32.67 29.64
CA GLU A 26 -11.84 -32.09 29.17
C GLU A 26 -11.62 -30.84 28.32
N PHE A 27 -10.65 -30.00 28.68
CA PHE A 27 -10.32 -28.81 27.90
C PHE A 27 -9.80 -29.16 26.49
N ILE A 28 -8.84 -30.08 26.39
CA ILE A 28 -8.29 -30.52 25.10
C ILE A 28 -9.40 -31.15 24.24
N GLU A 29 -10.20 -32.02 24.84
CA GLU A 29 -11.29 -32.70 24.14
C GLU A 29 -12.33 -31.69 23.64
N PHE A 30 -12.70 -30.71 24.46
CA PHE A 30 -13.62 -29.65 24.10
C PHE A 30 -13.10 -28.83 22.91
N ILE A 31 -11.86 -28.32 22.99
CA ILE A 31 -11.25 -27.49 21.94
C ILE A 31 -11.10 -28.25 20.61
N ASN A 32 -10.84 -29.56 20.66
CA ASN A 32 -10.68 -30.37 19.44
C ASN A 32 -12.01 -30.74 18.78
N LYS A 33 -13.10 -30.91 19.56
CA LYS A 33 -14.42 -31.27 19.03
C LYS A 33 -15.21 -30.09 18.47
N ILE A 34 -14.96 -28.89 18.98
CA ILE A 34 -15.73 -27.70 18.61
C ILE A 34 -15.29 -27.11 17.26
N SER A 35 -16.23 -26.49 16.55
CA SER A 35 -15.96 -25.83 15.27
C SER A 35 -15.06 -24.60 15.44
N ASN A 36 -14.27 -24.26 14.41
CA ASN A 36 -13.43 -23.06 14.42
C ASN A 36 -14.24 -21.79 14.65
N ASN A 37 -15.39 -21.65 14.01
CA ASN A 37 -16.27 -20.49 14.16
C ASN A 37 -16.79 -20.35 15.59
N SER A 38 -17.16 -21.47 16.21
CA SER A 38 -17.60 -21.46 17.61
C SER A 38 -16.44 -21.13 18.57
N LEU A 39 -15.20 -21.59 18.31
CA LEU A 39 -14.02 -21.18 19.09
C LEU A 39 -13.79 -19.67 19.02
N ILE A 40 -13.82 -19.12 17.81
CA ILE A 40 -13.67 -17.69 17.57
C ILE A 40 -14.75 -16.93 18.33
N TYR A 41 -16.01 -17.38 18.23
CA TYR A 41 -17.11 -16.77 18.96
C TYR A 41 -16.89 -16.78 20.48
N ILE A 42 -16.54 -17.93 21.06
CA ILE A 42 -16.34 -18.08 22.51
C ILE A 42 -15.25 -17.11 22.98
N ILE A 43 -14.08 -17.14 22.33
CA ILE A 43 -12.95 -16.30 22.73
C ILE A 43 -13.25 -14.81 22.51
N ASN A 44 -13.90 -14.45 21.39
CA ASN A 44 -14.35 -13.08 21.16
C ASN A 44 -15.34 -12.61 22.23
N SER A 45 -16.31 -13.47 22.61
CA SER A 45 -17.33 -13.09 23.59
C SER A 45 -16.77 -12.88 25.00
N ILE A 46 -15.75 -13.65 25.39
CA ILE A 46 -15.16 -13.59 26.74
C ILE A 46 -13.98 -12.61 26.81
N PHE A 47 -13.08 -12.64 25.82
CA PHE A 47 -11.75 -12.03 25.93
C PHE A 47 -11.49 -10.88 24.95
N CYS A 48 -12.46 -10.43 24.13
CA CYS A 48 -12.25 -9.38 23.13
C CYS A 48 -11.57 -8.12 23.70
N LYS A 49 -12.09 -7.58 24.81
CA LYS A 49 -11.52 -6.39 25.47
C LYS A 49 -10.09 -6.61 25.95
N ASP A 50 -9.83 -7.77 26.55
CA ASP A 50 -8.50 -8.14 27.05
C ASP A 50 -7.49 -8.27 25.88
N ILE A 51 -7.87 -9.00 24.83
CA ILE A 51 -7.02 -9.20 23.64
C ILE A 51 -6.66 -7.85 23.01
N LYS A 52 -7.65 -6.98 22.75
CA LYS A 52 -7.40 -5.64 22.18
C LYS A 52 -6.50 -4.80 23.07
N LYS A 53 -6.68 -4.88 24.39
CA LYS A 53 -5.81 -4.20 25.36
C LYS A 53 -4.36 -4.68 25.28
N TYR A 54 -4.11 -5.99 25.19
CA TYR A 54 -2.76 -6.54 25.05
C TYR A 54 -2.10 -6.19 23.71
N ILE A 55 -2.88 -6.21 22.61
CA ILE A 55 -2.42 -5.74 21.30
C ILE A 55 -2.00 -4.27 21.38
N ASN A 56 -2.84 -3.41 21.97
CA ASN A 56 -2.56 -1.99 22.11
C ASN A 56 -1.30 -1.73 22.95
N PHE A 57 -1.14 -2.42 24.09
CA PHE A 57 0.08 -2.31 24.89
C PHE A 57 1.33 -2.74 24.13
N SER A 58 1.23 -3.78 23.31
CA SER A 58 2.33 -4.21 22.45
C SER A 58 2.66 -3.13 21.42
N LEU A 59 1.66 -2.58 20.71
CA LEU A 59 1.87 -1.51 19.71
C LEU A 59 2.50 -0.25 20.31
N LEU A 60 2.03 0.21 21.47
CA LEU A 60 2.59 1.39 22.15
C LEU A 60 4.08 1.25 22.49
N ARG A 61 4.56 0.03 22.73
CA ARG A 61 5.99 -0.23 22.94
C ARG A 61 6.81 -0.11 21.65
N TYR A 62 6.18 -0.29 20.49
CA TYR A 62 6.80 -0.20 19.17
C TYR A 62 6.25 1.00 18.40
N LYS A 63 6.72 2.21 18.78
CA LYS A 63 6.26 3.53 18.29
C LYS A 63 6.22 3.74 16.77
N SER A 64 6.78 2.85 15.96
CA SER A 64 6.87 2.97 14.49
C SER A 64 5.90 2.06 13.73
N SER A 65 4.97 1.39 14.40
CA SER A 65 4.03 0.48 13.73
C SER A 65 2.84 1.26 13.14
N ILE A 66 2.62 1.14 11.83
CA ILE A 66 1.42 1.65 11.13
C ILE A 66 0.17 0.81 11.45
N LEU A 67 0.35 -0.35 12.10
CA LEU A 67 -0.73 -1.30 12.35
C LEU A 67 -1.73 -0.79 13.39
N GLU A 68 -3.01 -0.92 13.06
CA GLU A 68 -4.09 -0.67 13.99
C GLU A 68 -4.39 -1.90 14.86
N VAL A 69 -4.97 -1.65 16.03
CA VAL A 69 -5.35 -2.70 16.99
C VAL A 69 -6.35 -3.67 16.37
N ASP A 70 -7.34 -3.14 15.64
CA ASP A 70 -8.43 -3.93 15.07
C ASP A 70 -7.97 -4.83 13.91
N ASP A 71 -6.99 -4.39 13.12
CA ASP A 71 -6.37 -5.22 12.08
C ASP A 71 -5.69 -6.45 12.66
N ILE A 72 -4.83 -6.23 13.67
CA ILE A 72 -4.12 -7.32 14.34
C ILE A 72 -5.11 -8.23 15.06
N TYR A 73 -6.16 -7.66 15.65
CA TYR A 73 -7.22 -8.43 16.32
C TYR A 73 -7.95 -9.38 15.37
N ASN A 74 -8.39 -8.88 14.21
CA ASN A 74 -9.12 -9.69 13.23
C ASN A 74 -8.23 -10.79 12.64
N LEU A 75 -6.95 -10.48 12.34
CA LEU A 75 -5.98 -11.47 11.91
C LEU A 75 -5.72 -12.52 12.99
N PHE A 76 -5.60 -12.11 14.25
CA PHE A 76 -5.43 -13.02 15.37
C PHE A 76 -6.63 -13.97 15.53
N LEU A 77 -7.86 -13.47 15.41
CA LEU A 77 -9.06 -14.32 15.48
C LEU A 77 -9.11 -15.36 14.35
N SER A 78 -8.66 -15.00 13.14
CA SER A 78 -8.57 -15.94 12.02
C SER A 78 -7.63 -17.11 12.32
N ASP A 79 -6.46 -16.80 12.91
CA ASP A 79 -5.43 -17.79 13.24
C ASP A 79 -5.65 -18.48 14.61
N LEU A 80 -6.58 -17.97 15.43
CA LEU A 80 -6.83 -18.42 16.80
C LEU A 80 -7.06 -19.94 16.90
N PRO A 81 -7.92 -20.59 16.09
CA PRO A 81 -8.18 -22.02 16.23
C PRO A 81 -6.90 -22.87 16.11
N TYR A 82 -5.96 -22.44 15.27
CA TYR A 82 -4.66 -23.11 15.13
C TYR A 82 -3.85 -23.05 16.43
N PHE A 83 -3.78 -21.89 17.07
CA PHE A 83 -3.06 -21.74 18.34
C PHE A 83 -3.73 -22.52 19.47
N LEU A 84 -5.07 -22.52 19.54
CA LEU A 84 -5.80 -23.24 20.59
C LEU A 84 -5.66 -24.76 20.47
N ARG A 85 -5.67 -25.31 19.25
CA ARG A 85 -5.49 -26.76 19.04
C ARG A 85 -4.08 -27.27 19.34
N LYS A 86 -3.10 -26.37 19.33
CA LYS A 86 -1.71 -26.67 19.74
C LYS A 86 -1.45 -26.42 21.22
N TYR A 87 -2.44 -25.92 21.96
CA TYR A 87 -2.29 -25.64 23.37
C TYR A 87 -2.19 -26.93 24.18
N LEU A 88 -1.17 -27.02 25.02
CA LEU A 88 -0.99 -28.08 26.02
C LEU A 88 -1.37 -27.50 27.40
N PRO A 89 -2.64 -27.60 27.82
CA PRO A 89 -3.11 -26.97 29.05
C PRO A 89 -2.44 -27.49 30.30
N ASN A 90 -2.17 -26.56 31.21
CA ASN A 90 -1.85 -26.84 32.61
C ASN A 90 -2.70 -25.94 33.52
N LEU A 91 -4.02 -26.12 33.44
CA LEU A 91 -5.03 -25.29 34.11
C LEU A 91 -4.93 -25.34 35.64
N ARG A 92 -4.28 -26.38 36.18
CA ARG A 92 -3.98 -26.48 37.62
C ARG A 92 -2.93 -25.47 38.08
N LYS A 93 -1.96 -25.12 37.22
CA LYS A 93 -0.84 -24.22 37.56
C LYS A 93 -0.98 -22.83 36.96
N THR A 94 -1.64 -22.69 35.81
CA THR A 94 -1.75 -21.43 35.06
C THR A 94 -3.13 -21.29 34.47
N SER A 95 -3.72 -20.09 34.54
CA SER A 95 -5.01 -19.84 33.90
C SER A 95 -4.89 -19.82 32.37
N PHE A 96 -5.98 -20.13 31.69
CA PHE A 96 -6.04 -20.01 30.24
C PHE A 96 -5.80 -18.56 29.77
N LYS A 97 -6.29 -17.58 30.55
CA LYS A 97 -6.02 -16.15 30.29
C LYS A 97 -4.53 -15.84 30.19
N THR A 98 -3.67 -16.39 31.06
CA THR A 98 -2.22 -16.19 31.00
C THR A 98 -1.62 -16.76 29.72
N TYR A 99 -2.08 -17.93 29.29
CA TYR A 99 -1.68 -18.49 28.00
C TYR A 99 -2.10 -17.58 26.84
N LEU A 100 -3.37 -17.16 26.82
CA LEU A 100 -3.92 -16.30 25.78
C LEU A 100 -3.16 -14.99 25.66
N GLU A 101 -2.90 -14.32 26.79
CA GLU A 101 -2.09 -13.10 26.84
C GLU A 101 -0.71 -13.31 26.19
N LYS A 102 -0.02 -14.40 26.54
CA LYS A 102 1.30 -14.70 25.98
C LYS A 102 1.24 -14.93 24.47
N VAL A 103 0.23 -15.66 23.99
CA VAL A 103 0.06 -15.93 22.55
C VAL A 103 -0.24 -14.64 21.79
N VAL A 104 -1.15 -13.80 22.30
CA VAL A 104 -1.51 -12.51 21.71
C VAL A 104 -0.27 -11.61 21.61
N ASN A 105 0.48 -11.47 22.70
CA ASN A 105 1.70 -10.65 22.71
C ASN A 105 2.73 -11.15 21.68
N LEU A 106 3.00 -12.45 21.62
CA LEU A 106 3.93 -13.03 20.64
C LEU A 106 3.43 -12.83 19.20
N TYR A 107 2.13 -13.02 18.97
CA TYR A 107 1.50 -12.80 17.66
C TYR A 107 1.67 -11.35 17.20
N THR A 108 1.32 -10.39 18.06
CA THR A 108 1.44 -8.96 17.78
C THR A 108 2.90 -8.57 17.50
N ILE A 109 3.85 -9.02 18.32
CA ILE A 109 5.28 -8.75 18.11
C ILE A 109 5.74 -9.31 16.75
N ASN A 110 5.30 -10.51 16.37
CA ASN A 110 5.65 -11.10 15.08
C ASN A 110 5.07 -10.31 13.92
N LYS A 111 3.84 -9.80 14.03
CA LYS A 111 3.25 -8.91 13.02
C LYS A 111 4.02 -7.59 12.93
N ILE A 112 4.33 -6.95 14.05
CA ILE A 112 5.13 -5.73 14.09
C ILE A 112 6.49 -5.95 13.41
N LYS A 113 7.20 -7.04 13.75
CA LYS A 113 8.48 -7.40 13.11
C LYS A 113 8.35 -7.61 11.60
N TYR A 114 7.31 -8.33 11.19
CA TYR A 114 7.03 -8.60 9.78
C TYR A 114 6.79 -7.31 8.98
N TRP A 115 6.07 -6.35 9.57
CA TRP A 115 5.76 -5.06 8.95
C TRP A 115 6.95 -4.09 8.98
N ASN A 116 7.72 -4.08 10.06
CA ASN A 116 8.93 -3.25 10.19
C ASN A 116 10.13 -3.80 9.39
N ALA A 117 10.01 -4.95 8.73
CA ALA A 117 11.07 -5.45 7.85
C ALA A 117 11.36 -4.44 6.74
N LYS A 118 12.64 -4.16 6.45
CA LYS A 118 13.13 -3.03 5.62
C LYS A 118 12.41 -2.78 4.28
N LYS A 119 11.77 -3.78 3.67
CA LYS A 119 11.00 -3.64 2.42
C LYS A 119 9.59 -3.07 2.59
N ARG A 120 9.04 -3.08 3.81
CA ARG A 120 7.65 -2.69 4.14
C ARG A 120 7.56 -1.59 5.20
N ASN A 121 8.70 -1.22 5.79
CA ASN A 121 8.79 -0.02 6.62
C ASN A 121 8.73 1.20 5.70
N ILE A 122 7.51 1.57 5.29
CA ILE A 122 7.27 2.87 4.71
C ILE A 122 7.38 3.83 5.89
N GLN A 123 8.43 4.66 5.92
CA GLN A 123 8.38 5.87 6.72
C GLN A 123 7.29 6.74 6.10
N LEU A 124 6.04 6.47 6.44
CA LEU A 124 4.97 7.44 6.30
C LEU A 124 5.34 8.53 7.31
N VAL A 125 6.08 9.52 6.83
CA VAL A 125 6.08 10.82 7.49
C VAL A 125 4.63 11.25 7.38
N ASN A 126 3.86 11.03 8.45
CA ASN A 126 2.52 11.57 8.60
C ASN A 126 2.68 13.09 8.70
N MET A 127 2.84 13.76 7.55
CA MET A 127 2.62 15.19 7.48
C MET A 127 1.12 15.39 7.51
N GLU A 128 0.64 16.10 8.53
CA GLU A 128 -0.76 16.48 8.63
C GLU A 128 -1.14 17.27 7.38
N ILE A 129 -2.28 16.95 6.78
CA ILE A 129 -2.76 17.61 5.54
C ILE A 129 -2.90 19.14 5.74
N GLN A 130 -2.98 19.60 6.99
CA GLN A 130 -3.06 21.01 7.37
C GLN A 130 -1.76 21.80 7.14
N ASP A 131 -0.61 21.13 6.99
CA ASP A 131 0.67 21.76 6.69
C ASP A 131 0.95 21.91 5.17
N PHE A 132 -0.02 21.54 4.32
CA PHE A 132 0.08 21.86 2.89
C PHE A 132 -0.16 23.35 2.67
N HIS A 133 0.92 24.12 2.70
CA HIS A 133 0.95 25.37 1.96
C HIS A 133 0.99 25.03 0.46
N PHE A 134 -0.16 25.08 -0.20
CA PHE A 134 -0.20 25.06 -1.66
C PHE A 134 0.53 26.31 -2.16
N LEU A 135 1.81 26.15 -2.51
CA LEU A 135 2.54 27.17 -3.24
C LEU A 135 1.94 27.22 -4.64
N GLU A 136 1.24 28.31 -4.93
CA GLU A 136 0.76 28.60 -6.28
C GLU A 136 1.98 28.78 -7.19
N ASP A 137 2.25 27.77 -8.02
CA ASP A 137 3.28 27.88 -9.05
C ASP A 137 2.73 28.72 -10.21
N LYS A 138 2.88 30.04 -10.07
CA LYS A 138 2.45 31.02 -11.07
C LYS A 138 3.13 30.82 -12.43
N ASN A 139 4.25 30.11 -12.47
CA ASN A 139 5.05 29.91 -13.68
C ASN A 139 4.89 28.51 -14.28
N ALA A 140 4.21 27.58 -13.61
CA ALA A 140 4.01 26.21 -14.10
C ALA A 140 3.44 26.19 -15.52
N HIS A 141 2.39 26.97 -15.78
CA HIS A 141 1.77 27.04 -17.09
C HIS A 141 2.73 27.61 -18.14
N LYS A 142 3.55 28.58 -17.77
CA LYS A 142 4.53 29.19 -18.68
C LYS A 142 5.63 28.20 -19.03
N LEU A 143 6.24 27.55 -18.03
CA LEU A 143 7.26 26.52 -18.21
C LEU A 143 6.73 25.33 -19.03
N MET A 144 5.49 24.91 -18.78
CA MET A 144 4.85 23.83 -19.52
C MET A 144 4.65 24.21 -21.00
N ASN A 145 4.21 25.44 -21.27
CA ASN A 145 4.10 25.93 -22.65
C ASN A 145 5.46 26.04 -23.36
N GLU A 146 6.51 26.46 -22.65
CA GLU A 146 7.89 26.52 -23.17
C GLU A 146 8.36 25.11 -23.56
N ILE A 147 8.21 24.12 -22.67
CA ILE A 147 8.57 22.72 -22.94
C ILE A 147 7.78 22.14 -24.11
N LEU A 148 6.47 22.42 -24.18
CA LEU A 148 5.63 21.98 -25.31
C LEU A 148 6.12 22.59 -26.63
N SER A 149 6.41 23.89 -26.63
CA SER A 149 6.91 24.61 -27.81
C SER A 149 8.26 24.05 -28.27
N ASP A 150 9.18 23.78 -27.34
CA ASP A 150 10.49 23.21 -27.65
C ASP A 150 10.37 21.80 -28.23
N ASN A 151 9.51 20.96 -27.66
CA ASN A 151 9.24 19.62 -28.19
C ASN A 151 8.60 19.67 -29.59
N ASP A 152 7.68 20.60 -29.83
CA ASP A 152 7.04 20.78 -31.14
C ASP A 152 8.08 21.22 -32.18
N LEU A 153 8.96 22.15 -31.84
CA LEU A 153 10.05 22.58 -32.71
C LEU A 153 11.05 21.45 -32.99
N GLU A 154 11.38 20.65 -31.98
CA GLU A 154 12.27 19.49 -32.15
C GLU A 154 11.64 18.42 -33.06
N ASN A 155 10.36 18.11 -32.85
CA ASN A 155 9.60 17.19 -33.69
C ASN A 155 9.53 17.68 -35.14
N PHE A 156 9.26 18.97 -35.34
CA PHE A 156 9.28 19.58 -36.66
C PHE A 156 10.67 19.47 -37.30
N TYR A 157 11.73 19.83 -36.58
CA TYR A 157 13.10 19.73 -37.08
C TYR A 157 13.47 18.29 -37.46
N ASN A 158 13.02 17.30 -36.68
CA ASN A 158 13.24 15.88 -36.95
C ASN A 158 12.50 15.37 -38.20
N SER A 159 11.39 16.01 -38.60
CA SER A 159 10.69 15.72 -39.86
C SER A 159 11.42 16.19 -41.13
N LEU A 160 12.46 17.03 -40.98
CA LEU A 160 13.24 17.56 -42.09
C LEU A 160 14.29 16.56 -42.56
N ASN A 161 14.47 16.45 -43.88
CA ASN A 161 15.54 15.63 -44.44
C ASN A 161 16.92 16.32 -44.27
N LYS A 162 18.00 15.57 -44.45
CA LYS A 162 19.38 16.07 -44.27
C LYS A 162 19.68 17.31 -45.12
N ASN A 163 19.13 17.40 -46.33
CA ASN A 163 19.37 18.52 -47.24
C ASN A 163 18.62 19.78 -46.79
N GLU A 164 17.40 19.64 -46.28
CA GLU A 164 16.61 20.72 -45.70
C GLU A 164 17.25 21.24 -44.41
N LYS A 165 17.71 20.35 -43.53
CA LYS A 165 18.47 20.73 -42.32
C LYS A 165 19.73 21.54 -42.67
N ASN A 166 20.48 21.09 -43.66
CA ASN A 166 21.66 21.82 -44.14
C ASN A 166 21.32 23.17 -44.76
N PHE A 167 20.18 23.26 -45.46
CA PHE A 167 19.71 24.52 -46.06
C PHE A 167 19.29 25.53 -44.98
N ILE A 168 18.55 25.11 -43.96
CA ILE A 168 18.16 25.97 -42.83
C ILE A 168 19.39 26.47 -42.08
N LYS A 169 20.32 25.55 -41.75
CA LYS A 169 21.56 25.91 -41.09
C LYS A 169 22.37 26.93 -41.90
N ALA A 170 22.42 26.77 -43.22
CA ALA A 170 23.09 27.71 -44.10
C ALA A 170 22.41 29.10 -44.11
N ILE A 171 21.08 29.17 -43.93
CA ILE A 171 20.35 30.43 -43.78
C ILE A 171 20.68 31.08 -42.43
N GLU A 172 20.59 30.33 -41.33
CA GLU A 172 20.87 30.82 -39.96
C GLU A 172 22.29 31.38 -39.83
N THR A 173 23.28 30.67 -40.38
CA THR A 173 24.68 31.10 -40.32
C THR A 173 25.08 32.05 -41.44
N ASN A 174 24.15 32.45 -42.30
CA ASN A 174 24.39 33.30 -43.47
C ASN A 174 25.55 32.78 -44.35
N ASP A 175 25.59 31.47 -44.57
CA ASP A 175 26.71 30.76 -45.21
C ASP A 175 26.83 31.15 -46.70
N LYS A 176 28.07 31.39 -47.14
CA LYS A 176 28.41 31.63 -48.55
C LYS A 176 27.98 30.49 -49.47
N LYS A 177 27.78 29.26 -48.94
CA LYS A 177 27.26 28.11 -49.70
C LYS A 177 25.92 28.36 -50.40
N LEU A 178 25.07 29.23 -49.84
CA LEU A 178 23.81 29.63 -50.48
C LEU A 178 24.03 30.38 -51.80
N LYS A 179 25.15 31.11 -51.94
CA LYS A 179 25.49 31.86 -53.17
C LYS A 179 25.83 30.95 -54.35
N TYR A 180 26.21 29.70 -54.09
CA TYR A 180 26.52 28.71 -55.13
C TYR A 180 25.31 27.84 -55.51
N MET A 181 24.14 28.09 -54.92
CA MET A 181 22.90 27.42 -55.31
C MET A 181 22.19 28.19 -56.42
N THR A 182 21.60 27.46 -57.37
CA THR A 182 20.75 28.06 -58.39
C THR A 182 19.45 28.57 -57.76
N THR A 183 18.88 29.62 -58.35
CA THR A 183 17.59 30.19 -57.92
C THR A 183 16.48 29.15 -57.87
N GLN A 184 16.46 28.23 -58.83
CA GLN A 184 15.50 27.11 -58.88
C GLN A 184 15.63 26.19 -57.65
N LYS A 185 16.86 25.86 -57.25
CA LYS A 185 17.13 24.99 -56.10
C LYS A 185 16.76 25.67 -54.78
N ILE A 186 17.02 26.97 -54.66
CA ILE A 186 16.60 27.78 -53.50
C ILE A 186 15.07 27.79 -53.39
N ASN A 187 14.38 28.06 -54.51
CA ASN A 187 12.92 28.08 -54.54
C ASN A 187 12.32 26.72 -54.21
N PHE A 188 12.92 25.62 -54.69
CA PHE A 188 12.50 24.27 -54.34
C PHE A 188 12.53 24.03 -52.82
N TYR A 189 13.64 24.36 -52.14
CA TYR A 189 13.73 24.17 -50.68
C TYR A 189 12.78 25.10 -49.92
N LYS A 190 12.59 26.35 -50.38
CA LYS A 190 11.61 27.27 -49.79
C LYS A 190 10.18 26.71 -49.89
N CYS A 191 9.76 26.26 -51.06
CA CYS A 191 8.43 25.68 -51.26
C CYS A 191 8.24 24.38 -50.47
N SER A 192 9.27 23.51 -50.41
CA SER A 192 9.23 22.29 -49.60
C SER A 192 9.07 22.61 -48.11
N PHE A 193 9.84 23.57 -47.62
CA PHE A 193 9.80 24.01 -46.23
C PHE A 193 8.44 24.61 -45.86
N ILE A 194 7.92 25.55 -46.67
CA ILE A 194 6.60 26.15 -46.47
C ILE A 194 5.50 25.08 -46.43
N LYS A 195 5.56 24.09 -47.34
CA LYS A 195 4.58 23.00 -47.36
C LYS A 195 4.62 22.17 -46.07
N LYS A 196 5.82 21.89 -45.54
CA LYS A 196 5.99 21.15 -44.28
C LYS A 196 5.54 21.95 -43.06
N VAL A 197 5.86 23.26 -43.02
CA VAL A 197 5.37 24.17 -41.97
C VAL A 197 3.84 24.19 -41.98
N ASN A 198 3.23 24.39 -43.15
CA ASN A 198 1.77 24.39 -43.26
C ASN A 198 1.16 23.06 -42.83
N ASN A 199 1.76 21.92 -43.19
CA ASN A 199 1.28 20.61 -42.73
C ASN A 199 1.48 20.38 -41.23
N PHE A 200 2.49 21.00 -40.62
CA PHE A 200 2.77 20.89 -39.19
C PHE A 200 1.77 21.71 -38.35
N PHE A 201 1.39 22.90 -38.83
CA PHE A 201 0.46 23.79 -38.13
C PHE A 201 -1.02 23.65 -38.56
N ASN A 202 -1.34 22.98 -39.66
CA ASN A 202 -2.72 22.73 -40.11
C ASN A 202 -3.29 21.39 -39.59
N TYR A 203 -3.12 21.13 -38.29
CA TYR A 203 -3.98 20.16 -37.59
C TYR A 203 -5.30 20.82 -37.19
#